data_AF-Q8ZTD7-F1
#
_entry.id   AF-Q8ZTD7-F1
#
_cell.length_a   1.000
_cell.length_b   1.000
_cell.length_c   1.000
_cell.angle_alpha   90.00
_cell.angle_beta   90.00
_cell.angle_gamma   90.00
#
_symmetry.space_group_name_H-M   'P 1'
#
loop_
_entity.id
_entity.type
_entity.pdbx_description
1 polymer ?
#
loop_
_entity_poly.entity_id
_entity_poly.type
_entity_poly.pdbx_seq_one_letter_code
_entity_poly.pdbx_strand_id
1 'polypeptide(L)'
;MFSKIKLGIEEWKKLEADLERISSGAPLELIINLTLVASGGEEEEEEEEHHHNHVHEIDNDFTREVAKLIDYIAHTYNAHVHPHVHANHGSVMFAVKGAPKDLLKALREVLDFVKLNCEKCLLHSLDGEFHLGEDLSGIYFGDSYKITVIVPAEDGKRLKVHEVHF
;
A
#
# COMPACT_ATOMS: atom_id res chain seq x y z
N MET A 1 -26.67 14.12 18.35
CA MET A 1 -25.49 14.34 17.48
C MET A 1 -24.56 13.17 17.66
N PHE A 2 -24.57 12.21 16.73
CA PHE A 2 -23.57 11.14 16.72
C PHE A 2 -22.23 11.77 16.33
N SER A 3 -21.32 11.91 17.29
CA SER A 3 -19.93 12.21 16.98
C SER A 3 -19.46 11.16 15.97
N LYS A 4 -19.03 11.59 14.77
CA LYS A 4 -18.32 10.71 13.84
C LYS A 4 -17.21 10.04 14.64
N ILE A 5 -17.36 8.73 14.89
CA ILE A 5 -16.37 7.96 15.63
C ILE A 5 -15.10 8.05 14.79
N LYS A 6 -14.07 8.72 15.32
CA LYS A 6 -12.74 8.81 14.74
C LYS A 6 -12.03 7.46 14.94
N LEU A 7 -12.59 6.39 14.37
CA LEU A 7 -11.96 5.07 14.38
C LEU A 7 -10.58 5.19 13.72
N GLY A 8 -9.56 4.58 14.34
CA GLY A 8 -8.21 4.50 13.79
C GLY A 8 -7.27 5.67 14.13
N ILE A 9 -7.76 6.87 14.45
CA ILE A 9 -6.87 8.05 14.61
C ILE A 9 -5.89 7.88 15.77
N GLU A 10 -6.31 7.26 16.87
CA GLU A 10 -5.42 7.03 18.01
C GLU A 10 -4.36 5.97 17.72
N GLU A 11 -4.73 4.92 17.00
CA GLU A 11 -3.84 3.83 16.60
C GLU A 11 -2.72 4.35 15.69
N TRP A 12 -3.09 5.19 14.73
CA TRP A 12 -2.15 5.86 13.85
C TRP A 12 -1.20 6.80 14.60
N LYS A 13 -1.70 7.57 15.58
CA LYS A 13 -0.84 8.45 16.39
C LYS A 13 0.13 7.67 17.26
N LYS A 14 -0.30 6.52 17.79
CA LYS A 14 0.58 5.61 18.54
C LYS A 14 1.69 5.06 17.64
N LEU A 15 1.33 4.62 16.43
CA LEU A 15 2.31 4.18 15.43
C LEU A 15 3.30 5.29 15.06
N GLU A 16 2.80 6.51 14.81
CA GLU A 16 3.64 7.68 14.53
C GLU A 16 4.66 7.92 15.65
N ALA A 17 4.21 7.94 16.91
CA ALA A 17 5.09 8.14 18.06
C ALA A 17 6.15 7.04 18.21
N ASP A 18 5.80 5.78 17.92
CA ASP A 18 6.78 4.68 17.95
C ASP A 18 7.80 4.79 16.82
N LEU A 19 7.39 5.17 15.61
CA LEU A 19 8.31 5.40 14.50
C LEU A 19 9.21 6.62 14.74
N GLU A 20 8.71 7.69 15.35
CA GLU A 20 9.53 8.84 15.79
C GLU A 20 10.59 8.46 16.81
N ARG A 21 10.23 7.62 17.79
CA ARG A 21 11.17 7.07 18.76
C ARG A 21 12.24 6.23 18.07
N ILE A 22 11.82 5.33 17.19
CA ILE A 22 12.74 4.42 16.47
C ILE A 22 13.69 5.21 15.59
N SER A 23 13.19 6.19 14.84
CA SER A 23 14.03 6.98 13.93
C SER A 23 14.98 7.92 14.69
N SER A 24 14.68 8.27 15.94
CA SER A 24 15.50 9.18 16.76
C SER A 24 15.85 10.49 16.03
N GLY A 25 14.91 10.99 15.21
CA GLY A 25 15.07 12.20 14.40
C GLY A 25 15.77 12.01 13.05
N ALA A 26 16.27 10.82 12.75
CA ALA A 26 16.77 10.47 11.42
C ALA A 26 15.61 10.17 10.45
N PRO A 27 15.82 10.34 9.13
CA PRO A 27 14.84 9.93 8.13
C PRO A 27 14.76 8.40 8.05
N LEU A 28 13.54 7.88 7.95
CA LEU A 28 13.27 6.48 7.63
C LEU A 28 13.05 6.33 6.13
N GLU A 29 13.25 5.12 5.64
CA GLU A 29 12.80 4.68 4.33
C GLU A 29 11.61 3.72 4.51
N LEU A 30 10.54 3.97 3.76
CA LEU A 30 9.35 3.15 3.69
C LEU A 30 9.33 2.44 2.34
N ILE A 31 9.40 1.11 2.37
CA ILE A 31 9.21 0.27 1.18
C ILE A 31 7.75 -0.19 1.21
N ILE A 32 7.03 -0.01 0.10
CA ILE A 32 5.64 -0.45 -0.08
C ILE A 32 5.59 -1.38 -1.28
N ASN A 33 4.96 -2.54 -1.11
CA ASN A 33 4.51 -3.44 -2.16
C ASN A 33 2.98 -3.53 -2.11
N LEU A 34 2.33 -3.11 -3.19
CA LEU A 34 0.88 -3.23 -3.36
C LEU A 34 0.58 -4.40 -4.29
N THR A 35 -0.34 -5.27 -3.91
CA THR A 35 -0.93 -6.28 -4.81
C THR A 35 -2.33 -5.85 -5.21
N LEU A 36 -2.55 -5.71 -6.51
CA LEU A 36 -3.78 -5.21 -7.11
C LEU A 36 -4.42 -6.30 -7.97
N VAL A 37 -5.74 -6.39 -7.93
CA VAL A 37 -6.54 -7.32 -8.75
C VAL A 37 -7.68 -6.57 -9.44
N ALA A 38 -8.17 -7.08 -10.56
CA ALA A 38 -9.30 -6.46 -11.26
C ALA A 38 -10.60 -6.52 -10.43
N SER A 39 -11.36 -5.43 -10.40
CA SER A 39 -12.70 -5.43 -9.79
C SER A 39 -13.68 -6.14 -10.73
N GLY A 40 -14.26 -7.26 -10.29
CA GLY A 40 -15.19 -8.07 -11.09
C GLY A 40 -14.72 -9.47 -11.46
N GLY A 41 -13.62 -9.96 -10.89
CA GLY A 41 -13.08 -11.31 -11.12
C GLY A 41 -13.68 -12.44 -10.26
N GLU A 42 -14.81 -12.22 -9.58
CA GLU A 42 -15.49 -13.23 -8.77
C GLU A 42 -16.92 -13.51 -9.31
N GLU A 43 -17.10 -13.80 -10.60
CA GLU A 43 -18.35 -14.42 -11.14
C GLU A 43 -18.33 -14.89 -12.61
N GLU A 44 -17.19 -15.26 -13.20
CA GLU A 44 -17.20 -15.91 -14.54
C GLU A 44 -16.22 -17.10 -14.59
N GLU A 45 -16.62 -18.21 -13.97
CA GLU A 45 -16.22 -19.55 -14.43
C GLU A 45 -17.44 -20.18 -15.14
N GLU A 46 -17.19 -20.80 -16.31
CA GLU A 46 -18.13 -21.34 -17.32
C GLU A 46 -18.55 -20.28 -18.37
N GLU A 47 -18.07 -20.30 -19.62
CA GLU A 47 -18.09 -21.41 -20.58
C GLU A 47 -16.87 -21.40 -21.53
N GLU A 48 -16.38 -22.60 -21.84
CA GLU A 48 -15.53 -22.86 -23.00
C GLU A 48 -16.27 -22.52 -24.30
N GLU A 49 -15.82 -21.53 -25.08
CA GLU A 49 -15.91 -21.60 -26.54
C GLU A 49 -14.67 -21.03 -27.23
N HIS A 50 -14.08 -21.89 -28.06
CA HIS A 50 -12.97 -21.62 -28.94
C HIS A 50 -13.23 -20.42 -29.86
N HIS A 51 -12.55 -19.30 -29.62
CA HIS A 51 -12.31 -18.30 -30.65
C HIS A 51 -10.85 -17.88 -30.69
N HIS A 52 -10.15 -18.40 -31.71
CA HIS A 52 -8.92 -17.81 -32.21
C HIS A 52 -9.17 -16.36 -32.61
N ASN A 53 -8.73 -15.41 -31.78
CA ASN A 53 -8.50 -14.03 -32.20
C ASN A 53 -7.14 -13.57 -31.67
N HIS A 54 -6.14 -13.66 -32.54
CA HIS A 54 -4.94 -12.83 -32.44
C HIS A 54 -5.33 -11.37 -32.65
N VAL A 55 -5.62 -10.65 -31.57
CA VAL A 55 -5.63 -9.18 -31.57
C VAL A 55 -4.82 -8.70 -30.37
N HIS A 56 -3.69 -8.06 -30.67
CA HIS A 56 -2.93 -7.24 -29.75
C HIS A 56 -3.77 -6.03 -29.33
N GLU A 57 -4.37 -6.06 -28.14
CA GLU A 57 -4.85 -4.86 -27.45
C GLU A 57 -4.34 -4.90 -26.00
N ILE A 58 -3.15 -4.32 -25.81
CA ILE A 58 -2.66 -3.88 -24.50
C ILE A 58 -3.36 -2.55 -24.23
N ASP A 59 -4.62 -2.59 -23.81
CA ASP A 59 -5.31 -1.42 -23.23
C ASP A 59 -6.54 -1.85 -22.42
N ASN A 60 -6.35 -2.76 -21.46
CA ASN A 60 -7.44 -3.09 -20.55
C ASN A 60 -7.54 -2.05 -19.43
N ASP A 61 -8.77 -1.75 -18.98
CA ASP A 61 -9.01 -0.67 -18.05
C ASP A 61 -8.24 -0.82 -16.72
N PHE A 62 -8.00 -2.07 -16.28
CA PHE A 62 -7.16 -2.39 -15.12
C PHE A 62 -5.74 -1.83 -15.29
N THR A 63 -5.02 -2.22 -16.35
CA THR A 63 -3.65 -1.76 -16.60
C THR A 63 -3.56 -0.24 -16.72
N ARG A 64 -4.56 0.40 -17.34
CA ARG A 64 -4.63 1.86 -17.46
C ARG A 64 -4.79 2.56 -16.11
N GLU A 65 -5.60 2.02 -15.20
CA GLU A 65 -5.76 2.61 -13.86
C GLU A 65 -4.53 2.36 -12.97
N VAL A 66 -3.92 1.17 -13.06
CA VAL A 66 -2.65 0.89 -12.38
C VAL A 66 -1.55 1.83 -12.89
N ALA A 67 -1.53 2.15 -14.19
CA ALA A 67 -0.60 3.14 -14.75
C ALA A 67 -0.79 4.54 -14.13
N LYS A 68 -2.04 4.99 -13.92
CA LYS A 68 -2.31 6.26 -13.23
C LYS A 68 -1.81 6.26 -11.78
N LEU A 69 -1.93 5.13 -11.08
CA LEU A 69 -1.37 4.98 -9.73
C LEU A 69 0.15 5.09 -9.75
N ILE A 70 0.82 4.41 -10.69
CA ILE A 70 2.28 4.46 -10.86
C ILE A 70 2.72 5.91 -11.12
N ASP A 71 2.04 6.60 -12.03
CA ASP A 71 2.31 8.01 -12.33
C ASP A 71 2.11 8.89 -11.10
N TYR A 72 1.01 8.71 -10.36
CA TYR A 72 0.74 9.45 -9.14
C TYR A 72 1.87 9.28 -8.11
N ILE A 73 2.30 8.03 -7.85
CA ILE A 73 3.38 7.72 -6.91
C ILE A 73 4.70 8.37 -7.36
N ALA A 74 5.08 8.17 -8.63
CA ALA A 74 6.33 8.66 -9.17
C ALA A 74 6.42 10.19 -9.09
N HIS A 75 5.36 10.91 -9.45
CA HIS A 75 5.36 12.38 -9.46
C HIS A 75 5.19 12.99 -8.06
N THR A 76 4.37 12.38 -7.19
CA THR A 76 4.05 12.94 -5.86
C THR A 76 5.19 12.73 -4.87
N TYR A 77 5.84 11.56 -4.91
CA TYR A 77 6.89 11.20 -3.95
C TYR A 77 8.30 11.17 -4.56
N ASN A 78 8.44 11.50 -5.85
CA ASN A 78 9.71 11.39 -6.59
C ASN A 78 10.35 10.01 -6.40
N ALA A 79 9.51 8.97 -6.38
CA ALA A 79 9.89 7.59 -6.10
C ALA A 79 10.14 6.83 -7.40
N HIS A 80 11.13 5.93 -7.38
CA HIS A 80 11.28 4.95 -8.45
C HIS A 80 10.31 3.79 -8.22
N VAL A 81 9.43 3.55 -9.19
CA VAL A 81 8.38 2.53 -9.10
C VAL A 81 8.78 1.31 -9.92
N HIS A 82 8.63 0.12 -9.33
CA HIS A 82 8.89 -1.18 -9.92
C HIS A 82 7.57 -1.93 -10.11
N PRO A 83 6.89 -1.76 -11.26
CA PRO A 83 5.63 -2.44 -11.52
C PRO A 83 5.84 -3.82 -12.14
N HIS A 84 4.97 -4.76 -11.80
CA HIS A 84 4.80 -6.04 -12.48
C HIS A 84 3.30 -6.27 -12.72
N VAL A 85 2.82 -5.93 -13.92
CA VAL A 85 1.38 -5.83 -14.21
C VAL A 85 0.99 -6.79 -15.33
N HIS A 86 -0.04 -7.60 -15.07
CA HIS A 86 -0.73 -8.45 -16.02
C HIS A 86 -2.14 -7.91 -16.31
N ALA A 87 -2.91 -8.65 -17.09
CA ALA A 87 -4.21 -8.18 -17.56
C ALA A 87 -5.23 -7.95 -16.42
N ASN A 88 -5.19 -8.75 -15.36
CA ASN A 88 -6.19 -8.73 -14.29
C ASN A 88 -5.59 -8.70 -12.88
N HIS A 89 -4.27 -8.65 -12.76
CA HIS A 89 -3.56 -8.56 -11.49
C HIS A 89 -2.18 -7.95 -11.69
N GLY A 90 -1.58 -7.45 -10.62
CA GLY A 90 -0.20 -6.97 -10.66
C GLY A 90 0.29 -6.52 -9.30
N SER A 91 1.59 -6.26 -9.22
CA SER A 91 2.21 -5.63 -8.07
C SER A 91 2.87 -4.30 -8.43
N VAL A 92 2.86 -3.38 -7.48
CA VAL A 92 3.52 -2.07 -7.59
C VAL A 92 4.38 -1.88 -6.34
N MET A 93 5.70 -1.94 -6.54
CA MET A 93 6.67 -1.76 -5.47
C MET A 93 7.39 -0.41 -5.61
N PHE A 94 7.57 0.31 -4.51
CA PHE A 94 8.31 1.58 -4.49
C PHE A 94 8.83 1.90 -3.08
N ALA A 95 9.76 2.84 -3.00
CA ALA A 95 10.33 3.31 -1.74
C ALA A 95 10.22 4.84 -1.60
N VAL A 96 9.93 5.31 -0.39
CA VAL A 96 9.85 6.74 -0.04
C VAL A 96 10.69 6.99 1.20
N LYS A 97 11.49 8.05 1.19
CA LYS A 97 12.33 8.45 2.32
C LYS A 97 11.83 9.74 2.95
N GLY A 98 11.74 9.79 4.28
CA GLY A 98 11.19 10.96 4.96
C GLY A 98 11.09 10.82 6.48
N ALA A 99 10.44 11.81 7.11
CA ALA A 99 10.09 11.71 8.52
C ALA A 99 8.89 10.78 8.72
N PRO A 100 8.75 10.11 9.88
CA PRO A 100 7.66 9.17 10.15
C PRO A 100 6.26 9.65 9.76
N LYS A 101 5.91 10.89 10.14
CA LYS A 101 4.62 11.51 9.80
C LYS A 101 4.36 11.58 8.29
N ASP A 102 5.40 11.85 7.49
CA ASP A 102 5.30 12.04 6.05
C ASP A 102 5.19 10.68 5.35
N LEU A 103 5.86 9.65 5.90
CA LEU A 103 5.76 8.26 5.43
C LEU A 103 4.38 7.66 5.72
N LEU A 104 3.85 7.84 6.93
CA LEU A 104 2.49 7.40 7.26
C LEU A 104 1.45 8.14 6.42
N LYS A 105 1.68 9.43 6.12
CA LYS A 105 0.86 10.19 5.18
C LYS A 105 0.92 9.59 3.78
N ALA A 106 2.11 9.32 3.25
CA ALA A 106 2.29 8.72 1.93
C ALA A 106 1.57 7.36 1.81
N LEU A 107 1.72 6.51 2.84
CA LEU A 107 1.01 5.22 2.90
C LEU A 107 -0.51 5.41 2.80
N ARG A 108 -1.09 6.34 3.56
CA ARG A 108 -2.54 6.60 3.49
C ARG A 108 -2.98 7.16 2.16
N GLU A 109 -2.25 8.15 1.64
CA GLU A 109 -2.59 8.82 0.38
C GLU A 109 -2.57 7.84 -0.80
N VAL A 110 -1.63 6.89 -0.83
CA VAL A 110 -1.58 5.83 -1.84
C VAL A 110 -2.78 4.89 -1.73
N LEU A 111 -3.16 4.50 -0.52
CA LEU A 111 -4.31 3.61 -0.30
C LEU A 111 -5.63 4.31 -0.60
N ASP A 112 -5.75 5.58 -0.24
CA ASP A 112 -6.87 6.43 -0.60
C ASP A 112 -6.94 6.64 -2.12
N PHE A 113 -5.79 6.78 -2.80
CA PHE A 113 -5.75 6.86 -4.25
C PHE A 113 -6.39 5.63 -4.89
N VAL A 114 -5.97 4.43 -4.47
CA VAL A 114 -6.54 3.17 -4.99
C VAL A 114 -8.05 3.12 -4.73
N LYS A 115 -8.51 3.45 -3.53
CA LYS A 115 -9.93 3.43 -3.15
C LYS A 115 -10.79 4.43 -3.94
N LEU A 116 -10.26 5.60 -4.25
CA LEU A 116 -11.02 6.72 -4.82
C LEU A 116 -10.87 6.86 -6.33
N ASN A 117 -9.81 6.29 -6.92
CA ASN A 117 -9.45 6.53 -8.33
C ASN A 117 -9.24 5.23 -9.12
N CYS A 118 -9.41 4.06 -8.51
CA CYS A 118 -9.43 2.77 -9.19
C CYS A 118 -10.84 2.18 -9.17
N GLU A 119 -11.55 2.26 -10.29
CA GLU A 119 -12.87 1.63 -10.43
C GLU A 119 -12.74 0.16 -10.87
N LYS A 120 -11.67 -0.14 -11.63
CA LYS A 120 -11.36 -1.43 -12.27
C LYS A 120 -10.25 -2.20 -11.57
N CYS A 121 -9.68 -1.67 -10.49
CA CYS A 121 -8.78 -2.42 -9.62
C CYS A 121 -9.14 -2.31 -8.14
N LEU A 122 -8.80 -3.33 -7.38
CA LEU A 122 -8.91 -3.40 -5.93
C LEU A 122 -7.55 -3.73 -5.34
N LEU A 123 -7.27 -3.16 -4.17
CA LEU A 123 -6.14 -3.59 -3.36
C LEU A 123 -6.47 -4.93 -2.71
N HIS A 124 -5.79 -5.98 -3.16
CA HIS A 124 -5.89 -7.31 -2.57
C HIS A 124 -5.09 -7.39 -1.28
N SER A 125 -3.84 -6.95 -1.33
CA SER A 125 -2.96 -6.91 -0.16
C SER A 125 -1.93 -5.80 -0.30
N LEU A 126 -1.37 -5.42 0.84
CA LEU A 126 -0.18 -4.58 0.91
C LEU A 126 0.79 -5.18 1.92
N ASP A 127 2.07 -5.03 1.65
CA ASP A 127 3.14 -5.42 2.55
C ASP A 127 4.34 -4.48 2.37
N GLY A 128 5.19 -4.42 3.37
CA GLY A 128 6.37 -3.58 3.28
C GLY A 128 7.13 -3.43 4.58
N GLU A 129 8.08 -2.51 4.54
CA GLU A 129 9.12 -2.39 5.55
C GLU A 129 9.44 -0.93 5.85
N PHE A 130 9.84 -0.66 7.09
CA PHE A 130 10.49 0.58 7.51
C PHE A 130 11.97 0.29 7.75
N HIS A 131 12.85 1.11 7.17
CA HIS A 131 14.29 1.01 7.29
C HIS A 131 14.89 2.28 7.90
N LEU A 132 15.85 2.11 8.79
CA LEU A 132 16.71 3.18 9.33
C LEU A 132 18.13 2.96 8.81
N GLY A 133 18.48 3.61 7.70
CA GLY A 133 19.72 3.28 7.01
C GLY A 133 19.60 1.87 6.40
N GLU A 134 20.48 0.95 6.81
CA GLU A 134 20.44 -0.46 6.38
C GLU A 134 19.67 -1.37 7.36
N ASP A 135 19.19 -0.82 8.48
CA ASP A 135 18.55 -1.58 9.55
C ASP A 135 17.03 -1.68 9.36
N LEU A 136 16.52 -2.91 9.29
CA LEU A 136 15.08 -3.18 9.33
C LEU A 136 14.50 -2.74 10.69
N SER A 137 13.64 -1.73 10.64
CA SER A 137 13.09 -1.03 11.80
C SER A 137 11.62 -1.36 12.07
N GLY A 138 10.94 -1.96 11.09
CA GLY A 138 9.57 -2.44 11.23
C GLY A 138 9.09 -3.12 9.96
N ILE A 139 8.09 -3.97 10.10
CA ILE A 139 7.39 -4.62 8.98
C ILE A 139 5.91 -4.36 9.09
N TYR A 140 5.21 -4.36 7.97
CA TYR A 140 3.77 -4.26 7.96
C TYR A 140 3.16 -5.04 6.81
N PHE A 141 1.91 -5.44 7.02
CA PHE A 141 1.11 -6.15 6.03
C PHE A 141 -0.36 -5.92 6.31
N GLY A 142 -1.19 -6.08 5.30
CA GLY A 142 -2.62 -5.90 5.44
C GLY A 142 -3.34 -5.80 4.12
N ASP A 143 -4.46 -5.11 4.14
CA ASP A 143 -5.37 -4.95 3.02
C ASP A 143 -6.00 -3.53 3.03
N SER A 144 -7.03 -3.35 2.21
CA SER A 144 -7.75 -2.08 2.09
C SER A 144 -8.50 -1.65 3.37
N TYR A 145 -8.69 -2.53 4.35
CA TYR A 145 -9.41 -2.25 5.58
C TYR A 145 -8.49 -2.06 6.78
N LYS A 146 -7.44 -2.88 6.91
CA LYS A 146 -6.57 -2.89 8.09
C LYS A 146 -5.12 -3.17 7.72
N ILE A 147 -4.21 -2.47 8.39
CA ILE A 147 -2.77 -2.79 8.38
C ILE A 147 -2.32 -3.21 9.77
N THR A 148 -1.59 -4.31 9.82
CA THR A 148 -0.84 -4.74 10.99
C THR A 148 0.61 -4.29 10.81
N VAL A 149 1.11 -3.49 11.76
CA VAL A 149 2.49 -3.02 11.80
C VAL A 149 3.18 -3.61 13.02
N ILE A 150 4.37 -4.18 12.81
CA ILE A 150 5.19 -4.79 13.84
C ILE A 150 6.49 -4.00 13.95
N VAL A 151 6.75 -3.45 15.14
CA VAL A 151 7.95 -2.65 15.44
C VAL A 151 8.62 -3.12 16.74
N PRO A 152 9.91 -2.83 16.95
CA PRO A 152 10.55 -3.04 18.24
C PRO A 152 9.87 -2.26 19.36
N ALA A 153 9.59 -2.94 20.48
CA ALA A 153 9.14 -2.30 21.71
C ALA A 153 10.23 -1.39 22.31
N GLU A 154 9.87 -0.60 23.30
CA GLU A 154 10.74 0.39 23.93
C GLU A 154 11.97 -0.25 24.62
N ASP A 155 11.87 -1.53 24.99
CA ASP A 155 12.96 -2.30 25.62
C ASP A 155 13.91 -2.98 24.62
N GLY A 156 13.61 -2.92 23.31
CA GLY A 156 14.37 -3.58 22.25
C GLY A 156 14.37 -5.12 22.29
N LYS A 157 13.58 -5.73 23.16
CA LYS A 157 13.52 -7.19 23.37
C LYS A 157 12.21 -7.80 22.92
N ARG A 158 11.14 -7.01 22.91
CA ARG A 158 9.80 -7.43 22.50
C ARG A 158 9.40 -6.75 21.20
N LEU A 159 8.42 -7.34 20.53
CA LEU A 159 7.73 -6.73 19.40
C LEU A 159 6.43 -6.11 19.89
N LYS A 160 6.12 -4.95 19.34
CA LYS A 160 4.87 -4.21 19.54
C LYS A 160 4.08 -4.29 18.24
N VAL A 161 2.80 -4.60 18.36
CA VAL A 161 1.89 -4.75 17.21
C VAL A 161 0.90 -3.60 17.24
N HIS A 162 0.79 -2.90 16.11
CA HIS A 162 -0.21 -1.88 15.87
C HIS A 162 -1.19 -2.40 14.82
N GLU A 163 -2.48 -2.28 15.10
CA GLU A 163 -3.54 -2.52 14.13
C GLU A 163 -4.17 -1.18 13.77
N VAL A 164 -3.89 -0.68 12.57
CA VAL A 164 -4.42 0.59 12.09
C VAL A 164 -5.52 0.33 11.06
N HIS A 165 -6.62 1.05 11.21
CA HIS A 165 -7.78 0.97 10.33
C HIS A 165 -7.89 2.23 9.47
N PHE A 166 -8.53 2.10 8.30
CA PHE A 166 -8.81 3.21 7.37
C PHE A 166 -10.24 3.72 7.50
#